data_AF-A0AAD2AI61-F1
#
_entry.id   AF-A0AAD2AI61-F1
#
_cell.length_a   1.000
_cell.length_b   1.000
_cell.length_c   1.000
_cell.angle_alpha   90.00
_cell.angle_beta   90.00
_cell.angle_gamma   90.00
#
_symmetry.space_group_name_H-M   'P 1'
#
loop_
_entity.id
_entity.type
_entity.pdbx_description
1 polymer ?
#
loop_
_entity_poly.entity_id
_entity_poly.type
_entity_poly.pdbx_seq_one_letter_code
_entity_poly.pdbx_strand_id
1 'polypeptide(L)'
;MKTRHTLIAALLAVAGTAAFAQTTPVQQVQQDNQQIRQDNRDIRHDNRDIRRDRADIGADKAALNADRAARNADQRREDRDLAKGNVKGAEYWNKKRSEEQHEVNAERRDLHHDRKDLRHDVKDRNHDVHARNEDVRARNHAAAKM
;
A
#
# COMPACT_ATOMS: atom_id res chain seq x y z
N MET A 1 -37.38 -9.09 -72.15
CA MET A 1 -37.50 -7.74 -72.73
C MET A 1 -37.15 -6.73 -71.65
N LYS A 2 -36.35 -5.72 -71.99
CA LYS A 2 -35.69 -4.76 -71.08
C LYS A 2 -36.66 -3.61 -70.74
N THR A 3 -36.82 -3.26 -69.47
CA THR A 3 -37.51 -2.03 -69.04
C THR A 3 -36.53 -1.07 -68.35
N ARG A 4 -36.72 0.21 -68.67
CA ARG A 4 -35.74 1.29 -68.69
C ARG A 4 -35.53 1.94 -67.31
N HIS A 5 -34.31 2.46 -67.11
CA HIS A 5 -33.88 3.15 -65.89
C HIS A 5 -34.42 4.58 -65.80
N THR A 6 -34.84 4.99 -64.60
CA THR A 6 -35.07 6.38 -64.22
C THR A 6 -34.10 6.78 -63.10
N LEU A 7 -33.28 7.78 -63.38
CA LEU A 7 -32.37 8.45 -62.46
C LEU A 7 -33.17 9.28 -61.44
N ILE A 8 -32.93 9.08 -60.15
CA ILE A 8 -33.25 10.06 -59.10
C ILE A 8 -31.99 10.23 -58.25
N ALA A 9 -31.29 11.33 -58.48
CA ALA A 9 -30.23 11.81 -57.61
C ALA A 9 -30.88 12.44 -56.37
N ALA A 10 -30.69 11.81 -55.21
CA ALA A 10 -31.00 12.41 -53.92
C ALA A 10 -29.69 12.61 -53.15
N LEU A 11 -29.13 13.81 -53.29
CA LEU A 11 -28.09 14.37 -52.43
C LEU A 11 -28.70 14.60 -51.04
N LEU A 12 -28.45 13.70 -50.10
CA LEU A 12 -28.72 13.91 -48.67
C LEU A 12 -27.39 14.01 -47.93
N ALA A 13 -26.82 15.21 -47.97
CA ALA A 13 -25.80 15.64 -47.03
C ALA A 13 -26.51 16.21 -45.79
N VAL A 14 -26.49 15.46 -44.69
CA VAL A 14 -26.68 16.04 -43.35
C VAL A 14 -25.42 15.74 -42.56
N ALA A 15 -24.62 16.79 -42.40
CA ALA A 15 -23.40 16.81 -41.64
C ALA A 15 -23.68 16.43 -40.18
N GLY A 16 -23.02 15.37 -39.70
CA GLY A 16 -22.93 15.10 -38.27
C GLY A 16 -22.03 16.14 -37.63
N THR A 17 -22.61 17.18 -37.03
CA THR A 17 -21.88 18.06 -36.12
C THR A 17 -21.70 17.33 -34.80
N ALA A 18 -20.56 16.64 -34.66
CA ALA A 18 -20.05 16.25 -33.36
C ALA A 18 -19.79 17.54 -32.56
N ALA A 19 -20.72 17.91 -31.69
CA ALA A 19 -20.50 18.94 -30.68
C ALA A 19 -19.48 18.38 -29.67
N PHE A 20 -18.19 18.56 -29.97
CA PHE A 20 -17.13 18.35 -28.99
C PHE A 20 -17.37 19.37 -27.88
N ALA A 21 -17.75 18.89 -26.69
CA ALA A 21 -17.88 19.71 -25.50
C ALA A 21 -16.51 20.31 -25.16
N GLN A 22 -16.25 21.53 -25.62
CA GLN A 22 -15.09 22.30 -25.17
C GLN A 22 -15.37 22.75 -23.74
N THR A 23 -14.77 22.06 -22.76
CA THR A 23 -14.72 22.56 -21.38
C THR A 23 -13.96 23.88 -21.39
N THR A 24 -14.54 24.91 -20.79
CA THR A 24 -13.83 26.19 -20.69
C THR A 24 -12.61 26.02 -19.78
N PRO A 25 -11.51 26.76 -20.02
CA PRO A 25 -10.30 26.65 -19.20
C PRO A 25 -10.62 26.73 -17.70
N VAL A 26 -11.49 27.66 -17.29
CA VAL A 26 -11.91 27.83 -15.88
C VAL A 26 -12.58 26.58 -15.32
N GLN A 27 -13.46 25.93 -16.09
CA GLN A 27 -14.11 24.68 -15.68
C GLN A 27 -13.09 23.55 -15.53
N GLN A 28 -12.08 23.46 -16.42
CA GLN A 28 -11.02 22.46 -16.31
C GLN A 28 -10.21 22.64 -15.02
N VAL A 29 -9.76 23.86 -14.71
CA VAL A 29 -9.02 24.11 -13.45
C VAL A 29 -9.88 23.83 -12.21
N GLN A 30 -11.19 24.06 -12.27
CA GLN A 30 -12.10 23.68 -11.19
C GLN A 30 -12.17 22.16 -11.01
N GLN A 31 -12.22 21.39 -12.10
CA GLN A 31 -12.19 19.92 -12.06
C GLN A 31 -10.85 19.41 -11.53
N ASP A 32 -9.72 19.92 -12.03
CA ASP A 32 -8.38 19.55 -11.55
C ASP A 32 -8.24 19.81 -10.04
N ASN A 33 -8.77 20.94 -9.55
CA ASN A 33 -8.78 21.24 -8.12
C ASN A 33 -9.61 20.24 -7.30
N GLN A 34 -10.70 19.72 -7.85
CA GLN A 34 -11.51 18.68 -7.17
C GLN A 34 -10.73 17.36 -7.12
N GLN A 35 -10.09 16.95 -8.21
CA GLN A 35 -9.27 15.75 -8.26
C GLN A 35 -8.09 15.84 -7.28
N ILE A 36 -7.33 16.93 -7.32
CA ILE A 36 -6.21 17.16 -6.38
C ILE A 36 -6.69 17.11 -4.91
N ARG A 37 -7.90 17.59 -4.60
CA ARG A 37 -8.47 17.48 -3.25
C ARG A 37 -8.82 16.04 -2.88
N GLN A 38 -9.23 15.22 -3.84
CA GLN A 38 -9.45 13.79 -3.66
C GLN A 38 -8.13 13.07 -3.39
N ASP A 39 -7.12 13.26 -4.24
CA ASP A 39 -5.80 12.64 -4.07
C ASP A 39 -5.16 13.03 -2.72
N ASN A 40 -5.34 14.28 -2.29
CA ASN A 40 -4.88 14.73 -0.97
C ASN A 40 -5.63 14.06 0.20
N ARG A 41 -6.88 13.61 0.01
CA ARG A 41 -7.60 12.84 1.03
C ARG A 41 -7.08 11.41 1.08
N ASP A 42 -6.87 10.80 -0.07
CA ASP A 42 -6.39 9.42 -0.19
C ASP A 42 -4.96 9.30 0.37
N ILE A 43 -4.04 10.19 -0.03
CA ILE A 43 -2.68 10.28 0.55
C ILE A 43 -2.71 10.46 2.08
N ARG A 44 -3.68 11.21 2.62
CA ARG A 44 -3.80 11.38 4.09
C ARG A 44 -4.29 10.10 4.77
N HIS A 45 -5.15 9.33 4.10
CA HIS A 45 -5.59 8.02 4.55
C HIS A 45 -4.41 7.05 4.58
N ASP A 46 -3.67 6.93 3.48
CA ASP A 46 -2.49 6.05 3.40
C ASP A 46 -1.44 6.40 4.46
N ASN A 47 -1.20 7.69 4.69
CA ASN A 47 -0.29 8.14 5.75
C ASN A 47 -0.78 7.77 7.15
N ARG A 48 -2.08 7.60 7.37
CA ARG A 48 -2.65 7.13 8.64
C ARG A 48 -2.43 5.63 8.78
N ASP A 49 -2.70 4.86 7.74
CA ASP A 49 -2.52 3.41 7.74
C ASP A 49 -1.05 3.05 7.93
N ILE A 50 -0.14 3.64 7.14
CA ILE A 50 1.31 3.52 7.32
C ILE A 50 1.78 3.84 8.75
N ARG A 51 1.15 4.83 9.41
CA ARG A 51 1.47 5.15 10.81
C ARG A 51 1.01 4.07 11.78
N ARG A 52 -0.17 3.49 11.54
CA ARG A 52 -0.71 2.39 12.33
C ARG A 52 0.15 1.14 12.15
N ASP A 53 0.47 0.76 10.92
CA ASP A 53 1.29 -0.43 10.64
C ASP A 53 2.68 -0.31 11.28
N ARG A 54 3.26 0.90 11.29
CA ARG A 54 4.52 1.16 12.01
C ARG A 54 4.40 0.98 13.52
N ALA A 55 3.26 1.35 14.10
CA ALA A 55 3.02 1.17 15.53
C ALA A 55 2.84 -0.32 15.86
N ASP A 56 2.07 -1.04 15.04
CA ASP A 56 1.81 -2.47 15.19
C ASP A 56 3.12 -3.28 15.06
N ILE A 57 3.91 -3.03 14.01
CA ILE A 57 5.29 -3.58 13.86
C ILE A 57 6.18 -3.23 15.06
N GLY A 58 5.98 -2.05 15.67
CA GLY A 58 6.68 -1.63 16.88
C GLY A 58 6.32 -2.50 18.09
N ALA A 59 5.03 -2.79 18.26
CA ALA A 59 4.52 -3.66 19.30
C ALA A 59 4.99 -5.11 19.10
N ASP A 60 4.92 -5.64 17.88
CA ASP A 60 5.37 -7.01 17.57
C ASP A 60 6.87 -7.19 17.82
N LYS A 61 7.68 -6.16 17.52
CA LYS A 61 9.09 -6.15 17.88
C LYS A 61 9.32 -6.21 19.39
N ALA A 62 8.48 -5.54 20.17
CA ALA A 62 8.58 -5.53 21.62
C ALA A 62 8.20 -6.90 22.20
N ALA A 63 7.11 -7.51 21.72
CA ALA A 63 6.70 -8.87 22.05
C ALA A 63 7.82 -9.88 21.75
N LEU A 64 8.31 -9.90 20.50
CA LEU A 64 9.40 -10.77 20.06
C LEU A 64 10.67 -10.62 20.92
N ASN A 65 10.96 -9.41 21.42
CA ASN A 65 12.09 -9.19 22.32
C ASN A 65 11.85 -9.78 23.72
N ALA A 66 10.61 -9.72 24.22
CA ALA A 66 10.22 -10.36 25.47
C ALA A 66 10.33 -11.89 25.37
N ASP A 67 9.87 -12.48 24.26
CA ASP A 67 9.94 -13.94 24.06
C ASP A 67 11.39 -14.42 23.94
N ARG A 68 12.24 -13.64 23.26
CA ARG A 68 13.69 -13.89 23.26
C ARG A 68 14.30 -13.80 24.64
N ALA A 69 13.84 -12.88 25.49
CA ALA A 69 14.33 -12.75 26.85
C ALA A 69 13.90 -13.94 27.73
N ALA A 70 12.66 -14.42 27.59
CA ALA A 70 12.15 -15.62 28.24
C ALA A 70 12.96 -16.86 27.85
N ARG A 71 13.12 -17.08 26.54
CA ARG A 71 13.98 -18.16 25.98
C ARG A 71 15.40 -18.14 26.53
N ASN A 72 16.00 -16.95 26.64
CA ASN A 72 17.35 -16.79 27.19
C ASN A 72 17.38 -17.03 28.71
N ALA A 73 16.30 -16.76 29.44
CA ALA A 73 16.20 -17.12 30.85
C ALA A 73 16.14 -18.64 31.02
N ASP A 74 15.40 -19.33 30.16
CA ASP A 74 15.29 -20.79 30.17
C ASP A 74 16.61 -21.47 29.81
N GLN A 75 17.35 -20.93 28.83
CA GLN A 75 18.74 -21.36 28.56
C GLN A 75 19.61 -21.28 29.83
N ARG A 76 19.54 -20.18 30.60
CA ARG A 76 20.34 -20.05 31.84
C ARG A 76 19.90 -21.04 32.93
N ARG A 77 18.62 -21.44 32.95
CA ARG A 77 18.12 -22.44 33.88
C ARG A 77 18.62 -23.84 33.50
N GLU A 78 18.58 -24.17 32.21
CA GLU A 78 19.18 -25.39 31.66
C GLU A 78 20.66 -25.49 31.99
N ASP A 79 21.44 -24.45 31.70
CA ASP A 79 22.88 -24.42 31.97
C ASP A 79 23.18 -24.65 33.46
N ARG A 80 22.33 -24.10 34.34
CA ARG A 80 22.43 -24.29 35.80
C ARG A 80 22.10 -25.71 36.23
N ASP A 81 21.07 -26.32 35.63
CA ASP A 81 20.70 -27.70 35.91
C ASP A 81 21.80 -28.67 35.43
N LEU A 82 22.36 -28.44 34.24
CA LEU A 82 23.53 -29.16 33.73
C LEU A 82 24.73 -29.03 34.67
N ALA A 83 25.05 -27.81 35.14
CA ALA A 83 26.16 -27.58 36.06
C ALA A 83 26.00 -28.32 37.41
N LYS A 84 24.76 -28.61 37.82
CA LYS A 84 24.44 -29.38 39.03
C LYS A 84 24.33 -30.89 38.79
N GLY A 85 24.53 -31.35 37.55
CA GLY A 85 24.32 -32.75 37.16
C GLY A 85 22.83 -33.15 37.07
N ASN A 86 21.90 -32.19 37.13
CA ASN A 86 20.47 -32.42 37.00
C ASN A 86 20.06 -32.51 35.52
N VAL A 87 20.36 -33.64 34.88
CA VAL A 87 20.08 -33.84 33.44
C VAL A 87 18.58 -33.73 33.13
N LYS A 88 17.71 -34.28 33.98
CA LYS A 88 16.25 -34.21 33.77
C LYS A 88 15.71 -32.79 33.80
N GLY A 89 16.23 -31.94 34.69
CA GLY A 89 15.89 -30.51 34.71
C GLY A 89 16.34 -29.80 33.44
N ALA A 90 17.57 -30.08 32.99
CA ALA A 90 18.09 -29.53 31.74
C ALA A 90 17.25 -29.93 30.52
N GLU A 91 16.86 -31.21 30.41
CA GLU A 91 15.98 -31.70 29.34
C GLU A 91 14.61 -30.98 29.32
N TYR A 92 14.04 -30.72 30.51
CA TYR A 92 12.80 -29.95 30.63
C TYR A 92 12.94 -28.54 30.05
N TRP A 93 13.98 -27.80 30.44
CA TRP A 93 14.23 -26.45 29.92
C TRP A 93 14.59 -26.45 28.44
N ASN A 94 15.32 -27.45 27.97
CA ASN A 94 15.64 -27.64 26.55
C ASN A 94 14.38 -27.77 25.71
N LYS A 95 13.42 -28.59 26.17
CA LYS A 95 12.13 -28.76 25.51
C LYS A 95 11.33 -27.46 25.47
N LYS A 96 11.19 -26.76 26.61
CA LYS A 96 10.50 -25.47 26.70
C LYS A 96 11.11 -24.43 25.74
N ARG A 97 12.43 -24.31 25.75
CA ARG A 97 13.19 -23.41 24.87
C ARG A 97 13.04 -23.77 23.40
N SER A 98 12.93 -25.05 23.06
CA SER A 98 12.68 -25.50 21.68
C SER A 98 11.27 -25.10 21.22
N GLU A 99 10.25 -25.25 22.07
CA GLU A 99 8.87 -24.82 21.78
C GLU A 99 8.82 -23.30 21.53
N GLU A 100 9.37 -22.49 22.45
CA GLU A 100 9.45 -21.03 22.30
C GLU A 100 10.25 -20.60 21.07
N GLN A 101 11.29 -21.36 20.70
CA GLN A 101 12.08 -21.06 19.51
C GLN A 101 11.26 -21.16 18.21
N HIS A 102 10.26 -22.05 18.16
CA HIS A 102 9.35 -22.15 17.01
C HIS A 102 8.45 -20.93 16.90
N GLU A 103 7.90 -20.45 18.01
CA GLU A 103 7.05 -19.25 18.09
C GLU A 103 7.84 -18.01 17.69
N VAL A 104 9.03 -17.81 18.28
CA VAL A 104 9.98 -16.74 17.91
C VAL A 104 10.30 -16.75 16.41
N ASN A 105 10.39 -17.94 15.79
CA ASN A 105 10.67 -18.07 14.36
C ASN A 105 9.44 -17.81 13.48
N ALA A 106 8.22 -18.03 13.98
CA ALA A 106 6.98 -17.69 13.30
C ALA A 106 6.79 -16.17 13.31
N GLU A 107 6.84 -15.55 14.48
CA GLU A 107 6.71 -14.09 14.64
C GLU A 107 7.77 -13.32 13.83
N ARG A 108 9.00 -13.84 13.75
CA ARG A 108 10.04 -13.24 12.90
C ARG A 108 9.70 -13.23 11.42
N ARG A 109 8.98 -14.25 10.94
CA ARG A 109 8.53 -14.32 9.54
C ARG A 109 7.40 -13.35 9.32
N ASP A 110 6.42 -13.32 10.21
CA ASP A 110 5.27 -12.42 10.11
C ASP A 110 5.74 -10.96 10.13
N LEU A 111 6.58 -10.60 11.09
CA LEU A 111 7.21 -9.28 11.18
C LEU A 111 8.04 -8.91 9.93
N HIS A 112 8.59 -9.89 9.22
CA HIS A 112 9.26 -9.65 7.96
C HIS A 112 8.27 -9.37 6.83
N HIS A 113 7.15 -10.10 6.78
CA HIS A 113 6.05 -9.85 5.84
C HIS A 113 5.45 -8.46 6.07
N ASP A 114 5.11 -8.08 7.30
CA ASP A 114 4.53 -6.76 7.60
C ASP A 114 5.46 -5.63 7.19
N ARG A 115 6.77 -5.79 7.41
CA ARG A 115 7.77 -4.81 6.95
C ARG A 115 7.88 -4.72 5.45
N LYS A 116 7.64 -5.83 4.74
CA LYS A 116 7.64 -5.84 3.28
C LYS A 116 6.40 -5.14 2.76
N ASP A 117 5.25 -5.42 3.34
CA ASP A 117 3.96 -4.82 2.94
C ASP A 117 3.97 -3.31 3.22
N LEU A 118 4.42 -2.89 4.41
CA LEU A 118 4.64 -1.47 4.72
C LEU A 118 5.57 -0.77 3.72
N ARG A 119 6.59 -1.45 3.19
CA ARG A 119 7.46 -0.87 2.15
C ARG A 119 6.73 -0.69 0.83
N HIS A 120 5.84 -1.61 0.47
CA HIS A 120 4.98 -1.49 -0.69
C HIS A 120 4.00 -0.32 -0.52
N ASP A 121 3.31 -0.22 0.61
CA ASP A 121 2.36 0.87 0.87
C ASP A 121 3.05 2.24 0.85
N VAL A 122 4.24 2.33 1.47
CA VAL A 122 5.07 3.53 1.40
C VAL A 122 5.44 3.86 -0.05
N LYS A 123 5.77 2.87 -0.87
CA LYS A 123 6.12 3.09 -2.28
C LYS A 123 4.92 3.58 -3.08
N ASP A 124 3.76 2.97 -2.91
CA ASP A 124 2.54 3.31 -3.65
C ASP A 124 2.06 4.71 -3.28
N ARG A 125 1.98 5.03 -1.99
CA ARG A 125 1.69 6.39 -1.52
C ARG A 125 2.71 7.43 -2.02
N ASN A 126 3.97 7.04 -2.26
CA ASN A 126 4.95 7.95 -2.87
C ASN A 126 4.60 8.23 -4.34
N HIS A 127 4.21 7.19 -5.09
CA HIS A 127 3.76 7.37 -6.46
C HIS A 127 2.52 8.28 -6.53
N ASP A 128 1.55 8.12 -5.63
CA ASP A 128 0.36 8.97 -5.58
C ASP A 128 0.71 10.42 -5.26
N VAL A 129 1.64 10.64 -4.33
CA VAL A 129 2.19 11.97 -4.05
C VAL A 129 2.84 12.58 -5.29
N HIS A 130 3.61 11.79 -6.05
CA HIS A 130 4.24 12.25 -7.28
C HIS A 130 3.22 12.59 -8.36
N ALA A 131 2.24 11.71 -8.62
CA ALA A 131 1.18 11.92 -9.59
C ALA A 131 0.40 13.20 -9.28
N ARG A 132 -0.07 13.34 -8.02
CA ARG A 132 -0.76 14.55 -7.55
C ARG A 132 0.09 15.81 -7.73
N ASN A 133 1.41 15.74 -7.51
CA ASN A 133 2.30 16.88 -7.72
C ASN A 133 2.41 17.28 -9.20
N GLU A 134 2.41 16.32 -10.13
CA GLU A 134 2.32 16.60 -11.56
C GLU A 134 0.97 17.24 -11.92
N ASP A 135 -0.15 16.75 -11.37
CA ASP A 135 -1.47 17.34 -11.59
C ASP A 135 -1.54 18.79 -11.07
N VAL A 136 -0.94 19.05 -9.91
CA VAL A 136 -0.81 20.42 -9.38
C VAL A 136 -0.01 21.32 -10.33
N ARG A 137 1.09 20.82 -10.91
CA ARG A 137 1.89 21.57 -11.89
C ARG A 137 1.11 21.84 -13.16
N ALA A 138 0.43 20.84 -13.71
CA ALA A 138 -0.39 20.96 -14.92
C ALA A 138 -1.53 21.98 -14.70
N ARG A 139 -2.25 21.87 -13.58
CA ARG A 139 -3.30 22.81 -13.18
C ARG A 139 -2.78 24.23 -13.03
N ASN A 140 -1.62 24.42 -12.40
CA ASN A 140 -0.98 25.74 -12.26
C ASN A 140 -0.62 26.34 -13.62
N HIS A 141 -0.08 25.53 -14.54
CA HIS A 141 0.24 25.96 -15.90
C HIS A 141 -1.01 26.34 -16.70
N ALA A 142 -2.09 25.57 -16.58
CA ALA A 142 -3.37 25.89 -17.20
C ALA A 142 -3.96 27.20 -16.66
N ALA A 143 -3.91 27.40 -15.33
CA ALA A 143 -4.38 28.62 -14.69
C ALA A 143 -3.56 29.86 -15.12
N ALA A 144 -2.26 29.73 -15.35
CA ALA A 144 -1.40 30.83 -15.80
C ALA A 144 -1.65 31.27 -17.26
N LYS A 145 -2.35 30.45 -18.05
CA LYS A 145 -2.70 30.73 -19.45
C LYS A 145 -4.10 31.31 -19.64
N MET A 146 -4.86 31.46 -18.55
CA MET A 146 -6.16 32.15 -18.53
C MET A 146 -5.96 33.64 -18.32
#